data_AF-A0A935GGX9-F1
#
_entry.id   AF-A0A935GGX9-F1
#
_cell.length_a   1.000
_cell.length_b   1.000
_cell.length_c   1.000
_cell.angle_alpha   90.00
_cell.angle_beta   90.00
_cell.angle_gamma   90.00
#
_symmetry.space_group_name_H-M   'P 1'
#
loop_
_entity.id
_entity.type
_entity.pdbx_description
1 polymer ?
#
loop_
_entity_poly.entity_id
_entity_poly.type
_entity_poly.pdbx_seq_one_letter_code
_entity_poly.pdbx_strand_id
1 'polypeptide(L)'
;MYICRKCGRHFRVTGTFVYRIQKKEKMLDYIRCMLEGKTLRVCAKEVGISLPTSFSWRHRILAALRNFEANVNFFGIVEVEELLMNYSEKEDAIEMKKS
;
A
#
# COMPACT_ATOMS: atom_id res chain seq x y z
N MET A 1 8.69 -4.54 8.95
CA MET A 1 8.41 -5.58 7.91
C MET A 1 6.95 -5.48 7.53
N TYR A 2 6.58 -5.62 6.25
CA TYR A 2 5.18 -5.60 5.82
C TYR A 2 4.80 -6.89 5.09
N ILE A 3 3.65 -7.45 5.44
CA ILE A 3 3.06 -8.61 4.77
C ILE A 3 1.79 -8.14 4.08
N CYS A 4 1.72 -8.32 2.77
CA CYS A 4 0.51 -7.99 2.04
C CYS A 4 -0.53 -9.09 2.19
N ARG A 5 -1.70 -8.75 2.72
CA ARG A 5 -2.81 -9.70 2.89
C ARG A 5 -3.36 -10.23 1.57
N LYS A 6 -3.25 -9.47 0.47
CA LYS A 6 -3.77 -9.89 -0.85
C LYS A 6 -2.85 -10.87 -1.59
N CYS A 7 -1.53 -10.77 -1.42
CA CYS A 7 -0.58 -11.59 -2.17
C CYS A 7 0.30 -12.49 -1.30
N GLY A 8 0.19 -12.40 0.03
CA GLY A 8 0.96 -13.19 1.00
C GLY A 8 2.45 -12.87 1.06
N ARG A 9 2.95 -11.95 0.24
CA ARG A 9 4.40 -11.68 0.14
C ARG A 9 4.88 -10.72 1.22
N HIS A 10 6.10 -10.98 1.68
CA HIS A 10 6.84 -10.14 2.60
C HIS A 10 7.61 -9.06 1.84
N PHE A 11 7.53 -7.83 2.31
CA PHE A 11 8.26 -6.69 1.78
C PHE A 11 9.07 -6.04 2.89
N ARG A 12 10.36 -5.86 2.61
CA ARG A 12 11.31 -5.19 3.50
C ARG A 12 11.92 -4.02 2.77
N VAL A 13 11.97 -2.88 3.44
CA VAL A 13 12.72 -1.70 3.01
C VAL A 13 14.02 -1.66 3.80
N THR A 14 15.15 -1.57 3.10
CA THR A 14 16.48 -1.40 3.69
C THR A 14 16.99 0.00 3.32
N GLY A 15 17.41 0.77 4.33
CA GLY A 15 17.75 2.19 4.14
C GLY A 15 16.51 3.04 3.83
N THR A 16 16.53 3.76 2.71
CA THR A 16 15.39 4.58 2.27
C THR A 16 14.41 3.76 1.43
N PHE A 17 13.13 4.14 1.45
CA PHE A 17 12.12 3.51 0.64
C PHE A 17 12.33 3.70 -0.87
N VAL A 18 13.30 4.53 -1.30
CA VAL A 18 13.67 4.71 -2.72
C VAL A 18 14.95 3.97 -3.11
N TYR A 19 15.64 3.34 -2.16
CA TYR A 19 16.89 2.63 -2.40
C TYR A 19 16.78 1.61 -3.54
N ARG A 20 17.76 1.61 -4.45
CA ARG A 20 17.83 0.75 -5.66
C ARG A 20 16.64 0.85 -6.62
N ILE A 21 15.90 1.95 -6.63
CA ILE A 21 14.92 2.20 -7.70
C ILE A 21 15.47 3.12 -8.76
N GLN A 22 15.40 2.64 -10.01
CA GLN A 22 15.92 3.31 -11.20
C GLN A 22 15.16 4.62 -11.50
N LYS A 23 13.84 4.63 -11.34
CA LYS A 23 12.97 5.78 -11.66
C LYS A 23 12.50 6.53 -10.41
N LYS A 24 13.43 6.84 -9.50
CA LYS A 24 13.12 7.44 -8.19
C LYS A 24 12.42 8.80 -8.30
N GLU A 25 12.67 9.54 -9.38
CA GLU A 25 12.06 10.82 -9.71
C GLU A 25 10.53 10.73 -9.87
N LYS A 26 10.02 9.59 -10.36
CA LYS A 26 8.59 9.33 -10.53
C LYS A 26 7.89 8.89 -9.25
N MET A 27 8.63 8.72 -8.16
CA MET A 27 8.12 8.15 -6.92
C MET A 27 7.11 9.07 -6.24
N LEU A 28 7.35 10.39 -6.25
CA LEU A 28 6.43 11.37 -5.66
C LEU A 28 5.09 11.40 -6.38
N ASP A 29 5.10 11.39 -7.71
CA ASP A 29 3.87 11.35 -8.52
C ASP A 29 3.10 10.04 -8.29
N TYR A 30 3.82 8.93 -8.13
CA TYR A 30 3.19 7.66 -7.77
C TYR A 30 2.54 7.69 -6.38
N ILE A 31 3.18 8.32 -5.39
CA ILE A 31 2.59 8.50 -4.05
C ILE A 31 1.33 9.35 -4.14
N ARG A 32 1.36 10.47 -4.89
CA ARG A 32 0.18 11.32 -5.12
C ARG A 32 -0.98 10.52 -5.72
N CYS A 33 -0.71 9.76 -6.78
CA CYS A 33 -1.72 8.87 -7.37
C CYS A 33 -2.29 7.86 -6.35
N MET A 34 -1.45 7.32 -5.47
CA MET A 34 -1.90 6.40 -4.42
C MET A 34 -2.77 7.09 -3.36
N LEU A 35 -2.44 8.34 -2.98
CA LEU A 35 -3.20 9.15 -2.02
C LEU A 35 -4.58 9.55 -2.57
N GLU A 36 -4.67 9.76 -3.88
CA GLU A 36 -5.95 9.97 -4.59
C GLU A 36 -6.82 8.71 -4.68
N GLY A 37 -6.39 7.58 -4.10
CA GLY A 37 -7.16 6.34 -4.09
C GLY A 37 -7.19 5.59 -5.43
N LYS A 38 -6.38 6.01 -6.40
CA LYS A 38 -6.37 5.40 -7.75
C LYS A 38 -5.89 3.95 -7.74
N THR A 39 -6.38 3.18 -8.71
CA THR A 39 -5.99 1.76 -8.88
C THR A 39 -4.55 1.63 -9.38
N LEU A 40 -3.94 0.46 -9.18
CA LEU A 40 -2.58 0.16 -9.66
C LEU A 40 -2.40 0.38 -11.17
N ARG A 41 -3.43 0.07 -11.96
CA ARG A 41 -3.42 0.23 -13.43
C ARG A 41 -3.45 1.70 -13.82
N VAL A 42 -4.28 2.51 -13.14
CA VAL A 42 -4.34 3.95 -13.36
C VAL A 42 -3.01 4.59 -12.99
N CYS A 43 -2.45 4.30 -11.81
CA CYS A 43 -1.15 4.84 -11.42
C CYS A 43 -0.01 4.39 -12.33
N ALA A 44 -0.03 3.15 -12.83
CA ALA A 44 0.97 2.68 -13.78
C ALA A 44 0.92 3.50 -15.08
N LYS A 45 -0.30 3.77 -15.59
CA LYS A 45 -0.51 4.53 -16.82
C LYS A 45 -0.10 6.00 -16.65
N GLU A 46 -0.57 6.67 -15.60
CA GLU A 46 -0.31 8.09 -15.36
C GLU A 46 1.18 8.37 -15.13
N VAL A 47 1.85 7.54 -14.34
CA VAL A 47 3.26 7.71 -14.03
C VAL A 47 4.17 7.19 -15.16
N GLY A 48 3.62 6.41 -16.11
CA GLY A 48 4.37 5.81 -17.20
C GLY A 48 5.37 4.75 -16.72
N ILE A 49 4.87 3.78 -15.97
CA ILE A 49 5.60 2.60 -15.48
C ILE A 49 4.79 1.32 -15.77
N SER A 50 5.44 0.16 -15.70
CA SER A 50 4.72 -1.11 -15.89
C SER A 50 3.81 -1.42 -14.69
N LEU A 51 2.73 -2.19 -14.91
CA LEU A 51 1.85 -2.65 -13.83
C LEU A 51 2.60 -3.45 -12.75
N PRO A 52 3.54 -4.38 -13.08
CA PRO A 52 4.38 -5.03 -12.07
C PRO A 52 5.24 -4.05 -11.26
N THR A 53 5.79 -3.02 -11.91
CA THR A 53 6.53 -1.95 -11.22
C THR A 53 5.63 -1.20 -10.25
N SER A 54 4.44 -0.79 -10.69
CA SER A 54 3.41 -0.16 -9.85
C SER A 54 3.07 -1.02 -8.64
N PHE A 55 2.81 -2.32 -8.85
CA PHE A 55 2.56 -3.26 -7.76
C PHE A 55 3.71 -3.29 -6.75
N SER A 56 4.96 -3.45 -7.20
CA SER A 56 6.14 -3.47 -6.33
C SER A 56 6.31 -2.16 -5.54
N TRP A 57 6.11 -1.02 -6.20
CA TRP A 57 6.22 0.30 -5.59
C TRP A 57 5.19 0.50 -4.48
N ARG A 58 3.93 0.13 -4.70
CA ARG A 58 2.88 0.22 -3.68
C ARG A 58 3.25 -0.56 -2.42
N HIS A 59 3.74 -1.79 -2.59
CA HIS A 59 4.15 -2.62 -1.45
C HIS A 59 5.35 -2.04 -0.71
N ARG A 60 6.31 -1.46 -1.44
CA ARG A 60 7.49 -0.84 -0.85
C ARG A 60 7.15 0.41 -0.05
N ILE A 61 6.22 1.23 -0.55
CA ILE A 61 5.69 2.40 0.18
C ILE A 61 5.00 1.94 1.47
N LEU A 62 4.08 0.97 1.39
CA LEU A 62 3.38 0.43 2.56
C LEU A 62 4.35 -0.16 3.59
N ALA A 63 5.40 -0.85 3.13
CA ALA A 63 6.45 -1.37 3.99
C ALA A 63 7.24 -0.26 4.70
N ALA A 64 7.51 0.85 4.01
CA ALA A 64 8.17 2.01 4.60
C ALA A 64 7.28 2.70 5.64
N LEU A 65 5.98 2.88 5.35
CA LEU A 65 5.03 3.49 6.28
C LEU A 65 4.88 2.66 7.56
N ARG A 66 4.76 1.32 7.43
CA ARG A 66 4.72 0.44 8.61
C ARG A 66 6.00 0.46 9.43
N ASN A 67 7.16 0.55 8.77
CA ASN A 67 8.42 0.72 9.48
C ASN A 67 8.46 2.09 10.18
N PHE A 68 7.94 3.16 9.58
CA PHE A 68 7.89 4.47 10.20
C PHE A 68 6.99 4.46 11.45
N GLU A 69 5.76 3.96 11.33
CA GLU A 69 4.83 3.80 12.44
C GLU A 69 5.43 2.99 13.60
N ALA A 70 6.13 1.89 13.30
CA ALA A 70 6.78 1.08 14.33
C ALA A 70 7.96 1.77 15.05
N ASN A 71 8.52 2.84 14.47
CA ASN A 71 9.64 3.60 15.05
C ASN A 71 9.21 4.97 15.60
N VAL A 72 7.93 5.34 15.47
CA VAL A 72 7.39 6.59 16.02
C VAL A 72 6.72 6.29 17.35
N ASN A 73 7.31 6.79 18.44
CA ASN A 73 6.61 6.92 19.71
C ASN A 73 5.81 8.23 19.67
N PHE A 74 4.48 8.13 19.66
CA PHE A 74 3.61 9.29 19.87
C PHE A 74 3.63 9.66 21.36
N PHE A 75 4.33 10.74 21.72
CA PHE A 75 4.23 11.35 23.04
C PHE A 75 3.33 12.60 22.91
N GLY A 76 2.09 12.53 23.42
CA GLY A 76 1.14 13.66 23.40
C GLY A 76 -0.34 13.24 23.39
N ILE A 77 -1.24 14.22 23.28
CA ILE A 77 -2.67 14.01 23.02
C ILE A 77 -2.81 13.66 21.53
N VAL A 78 -3.23 12.43 21.23
CA VAL A 78 -3.48 11.98 19.86
C VAL A 78 -4.99 11.98 19.63
N GLU A 79 -5.44 12.82 18.71
CA GLU A 79 -6.82 12.79 18.22
C GLU A 79 -6.92 11.79 17.07
N VAL A 80 -7.84 10.83 17.19
CA VAL A 80 -8.10 9.80 16.19
C VAL A 80 -9.50 10.03 15.63
N GLU A 81 -9.60 10.53 14.41
CA GLU A 81 -10.85 10.52 13.66
C GLU A 81 -11.00 9.18 12.93
N GLU A 82 -12.09 8.46 13.20
CA GLU A 82 -12.38 7.18 12.55
C GLU A 82 -12.96 7.41 11.16
N LEU A 83 -12.22 6.99 10.12
CA LEU A 83 -12.68 7.09 8.73
C LEU A 83 -13.23 5.73 8.27
N LEU A 84 -14.55 5.57 8.35
CA LEU A 84 -15.25 4.37 7.90
C LEU A 84 -15.25 4.29 6.37
N MET A 85 -14.47 3.36 5.81
CA MET A 85 -14.49 3.06 4.38
C MET A 85 -15.44 1.90 4.10
N ASN A 86 -16.35 2.08 3.15
CA ASN A 86 -17.21 1.00 2.65
C ASN A 86 -16.35 -0.02 1.89
N TYR A 87 -16.08 -1.16 2.53
CA TYR A 87 -15.50 -2.32 1.88
C TYR A 87 -16.58 -3.08 1.11
N SER A 88 -16.39 -3.29 -0.19
CA SER A 88 -17.19 -4.25 -0.98
C SER A 88 -16.46 -5.59 -0.96
N GLU A 89 -16.98 -6.55 -0.18
CA GLU A 89 -16.69 -7.97 -0.37
C GLU A 89 -17.46 -8.45 -1.60
N LYS A 90 -16.77 -9.08 -2.55
CA LYS A 90 -17.45 -9.98 -3.48
C LYS A 90 -17.65 -11.28 -2.71
N GLU A 91 -18.89 -11.52 -2.29
CA GLU A 91 -19.33 -12.78 -1.71
C GLU A 91 -19.30 -13.87 -2.78
N ASP A 92 -18.32 -14.79 -2.71
CA ASP A 92 -18.46 -16.10 -3.35
C ASP A 92 -19.29 -16.97 -2.40
N ALA A 93 -20.52 -17.27 -2.81
CA ALA A 93 -21.47 -18.06 -2.05
C ALA A 93 -20.91 -19.44 -1.68
N ILE A 94 -20.79 -19.73 -0.37
CA ILE A 94 -20.67 -21.09 0.14
C ILE A 94 -21.97 -21.41 0.88
N GLU A 95 -22.79 -22.21 0.22
CA GLU A 95 -24.04 -22.77 0.67
C GLU A 95 -23.82 -23.59 1.97
N MET A 96 -24.30 -23.05 3.11
CA MET A 96 -24.43 -23.82 4.35
C MET A 96 -25.52 -24.88 4.17
N LYS A 97 -25.13 -26.13 3.87
CA LYS A 97 -26.02 -27.27 4.12
C LYS A 97 -26.04 -27.55 5.62
N LYS A 98 -27.18 -27.20 6.24
CA LYS A 98 -27.63 -27.74 7.53
C LYS A 98 -27.69 -29.27 7.46
N SER A 99 -27.09 -29.96 8.42
CA SER A 99 -27.66 -31.11 9.12
C SER A 99 -26.89 -31.39 10.41
#